data_AF-A0AAW0YRR9-F1
#
_entry.id   AF-A0AAW0YRR9-F1
#
_cell.length_a   1.000
_cell.length_b   1.000
_cell.length_c   1.000
_cell.angle_alpha   90.00
_cell.angle_beta   90.00
_cell.angle_gamma   90.00
#
_symmetry.space_group_name_H-M   'P 1'
#
loop_
_entity.id
_entity.type
_entity.pdbx_description
1 polymer ?
#
loop_
_entity_poly.entity_id
_entity_poly.type
_entity_poly.pdbx_seq_one_letter_code
_entity_poly.pdbx_strand_id
1 'polypeptide(L)'
;MKVIALLVYSLALAAASPSSTSWELFKAQHGRHYLDVREERYRQCVFEKNQQFINDFNEKFERGEVTYSLKMNQFGDMTNEEFNAMKGSRRTPRYVLSMKEREDSPQAAEVDWREAGAVNPVIDQGQLGASWTFSATGALEGQHFTKTGNLLKLSEQQLLDCMDDYFGSVINAFIYVEVNGGINTADTYPNGPSDGTCRYDDTEIGATCNGYVLIESGSESALHTAIRDVGPISVGIDASQLSFQFYSSGVYYESACSSDLIDHDMLNVGYGTENGQDYWIVKNSWGTGWGESGYIRMARNRDNNCGIASDASYPIS
;
A
#
# COMPACT_ATOMS: atom_id res chain seq x y z
N MET A 1 -25.16 -8.02 75.01
CA MET A 1 -25.32 -7.66 73.58
C MET A 1 -24.17 -6.78 73.15
N LYS A 2 -23.43 -7.23 72.13
CA LYS A 2 -22.77 -6.49 71.03
C LYS A 2 -21.43 -7.15 70.70
N VAL A 3 -21.53 -8.16 69.83
CA VAL A 3 -20.39 -8.70 69.07
C VAL A 3 -20.07 -7.66 68.00
N ILE A 4 -18.86 -7.10 68.02
CA ILE A 4 -18.36 -6.21 66.97
C ILE A 4 -17.69 -7.11 65.92
N ALA A 5 -18.38 -7.31 64.79
CA ALA A 5 -17.80 -7.96 63.62
C ALA A 5 -16.98 -6.93 62.84
N LEU A 6 -15.66 -7.10 62.85
CA LEU A 6 -14.74 -6.37 61.98
C LEU A 6 -14.81 -6.96 60.57
N LEU A 7 -15.52 -6.28 59.68
CA LEU A 7 -15.50 -6.53 58.24
C LEU A 7 -14.18 -6.00 57.67
N VAL A 8 -13.25 -6.91 57.37
CA VAL A 8 -12.05 -6.61 56.60
C VAL A 8 -12.45 -6.56 55.13
N TYR A 9 -12.58 -5.36 54.57
CA TYR A 9 -12.69 -5.18 53.12
C TYR A 9 -11.30 -5.36 52.51
N SER A 10 -11.04 -6.52 51.91
CA SER A 10 -9.89 -6.70 51.02
C SER A 10 -10.18 -6.02 49.69
N LEU A 11 -9.66 -4.81 49.48
CA LEU A 11 -9.51 -4.25 48.14
C LEU A 11 -8.48 -5.10 47.39
N ALA A 12 -8.95 -6.00 46.53
CA ALA A 12 -8.12 -6.62 45.52
C ALA A 12 -7.82 -5.56 44.45
N LEU A 13 -6.63 -4.97 44.49
CA LEU A 13 -6.07 -4.28 43.33
C LEU A 13 -5.80 -5.36 42.27
N ALA A 14 -6.72 -5.51 41.32
CA ALA A 14 -6.48 -6.32 40.14
C ALA A 14 -5.34 -5.66 39.34
N ALA A 15 -4.16 -6.27 39.38
CA ALA A 15 -3.08 -5.87 38.49
C ALA A 15 -3.55 -6.12 37.05
N ALA A 16 -3.57 -5.07 36.25
CA ALA A 16 -3.85 -5.17 34.81
C ALA A 16 -2.85 -6.16 34.19
N SER A 17 -3.32 -7.12 33.39
CA SER A 17 -2.44 -8.02 32.66
C SER A 17 -1.59 -7.20 31.66
N PRO A 18 -0.38 -7.67 31.30
CA PRO A 18 0.41 -7.05 30.24
C PRO A 18 -0.39 -6.85 28.93
N SER A 19 -1.30 -7.78 28.60
CA SER A 19 -2.18 -7.68 27.42
C SER A 19 -3.22 -6.56 27.54
N SER A 20 -3.78 -6.35 28.74
CA SER A 20 -4.69 -5.23 28.97
C SER A 20 -3.99 -3.87 28.88
N THR A 21 -2.71 -3.79 29.28
CA THR A 21 -1.92 -2.55 29.16
C THR A 21 -1.57 -2.24 27.72
N SER A 22 -1.12 -3.24 26.93
CA SER A 22 -0.81 -3.03 25.51
C SER A 22 -2.06 -2.68 24.68
N TRP A 23 -3.22 -3.25 25.01
CA TRP A 23 -4.50 -2.90 24.38
C TRP A 23 -4.89 -1.44 24.61
N GLU A 24 -4.83 -0.95 25.86
CA GLU A 24 -5.16 0.45 26.15
C GLU A 24 -4.21 1.43 25.44
N LEU A 25 -2.91 1.10 25.38
CA LEU A 25 -1.93 1.90 24.64
C LEU A 25 -2.21 1.90 23.13
N PHE A 26 -2.55 0.74 22.56
CA PHE A 26 -2.94 0.63 21.16
C PHE A 26 -4.15 1.52 20.85
N LYS A 27 -5.21 1.43 21.68
CA LYS A 27 -6.40 2.28 21.49
C LYS A 27 -6.06 3.76 21.56
N ALA A 28 -5.26 4.17 22.56
CA ALA A 28 -4.85 5.56 22.72
C ALA A 28 -4.00 6.05 21.53
N GLN A 29 -3.05 5.23 21.06
CA GLN A 29 -2.17 5.57 19.94
C GLN A 29 -2.92 5.74 18.62
N HIS A 30 -3.94 4.90 18.37
CA HIS A 30 -4.67 4.88 17.10
C HIS A 30 -6.08 5.50 17.20
N GLY A 31 -6.37 6.22 18.29
CA GLY A 31 -7.66 6.89 18.51
C GLY A 31 -8.86 5.94 18.43
N ARG A 32 -8.72 4.70 18.90
CA ARG A 32 -9.79 3.70 18.84
C ARG A 32 -10.82 3.96 19.95
N HIS A 33 -12.07 4.07 19.53
CA HIS A 33 -13.22 4.25 20.42
C HIS A 33 -14.33 3.29 20.01
N TYR A 34 -14.68 2.37 20.90
CA TYR A 34 -15.76 1.39 20.68
C TYR A 34 -16.92 1.73 21.61
N LEU A 35 -18.13 1.80 21.05
CA LEU A 35 -19.34 2.17 21.81
C LEU A 35 -19.98 0.95 22.49
N ASP A 36 -19.85 -0.24 21.90
CA ASP A 36 -20.37 -1.50 22.43
C ASP A 36 -19.25 -2.30 23.11
N VAL A 37 -19.46 -2.68 24.37
CA VAL A 37 -18.46 -3.41 25.17
C VAL A 37 -18.15 -4.79 24.60
N ARG A 38 -19.09 -5.43 23.89
CA ARG A 38 -18.85 -6.72 23.23
C ARG A 38 -18.02 -6.53 21.99
N GLU A 39 -18.24 -5.46 21.23
CA GLU A 39 -17.37 -5.08 20.11
C GLU A 39 -15.95 -4.81 20.62
N GLU A 40 -15.79 -4.02 21.68
CA GLU A 40 -14.47 -3.76 22.27
C GLU A 40 -13.77 -5.06 22.68
N ARG A 41 -14.49 -5.95 23.36
CA ARG A 41 -13.94 -7.24 23.78
C ARG A 41 -13.55 -8.11 22.58
N TYR A 42 -14.35 -8.10 21.51
CA TYR A 42 -14.02 -8.79 20.27
C TYR A 42 -12.74 -8.22 19.62
N ARG A 43 -12.66 -6.89 19.50
CA ARG A 43 -11.50 -6.18 18.93
C ARG A 43 -10.22 -6.42 19.74
N GLN A 44 -10.33 -6.45 21.06
CA GLN A 44 -9.23 -6.84 21.95
C GLN A 44 -8.77 -8.28 21.68
N CYS A 45 -9.69 -9.24 21.52
CA CYS A 45 -9.33 -10.62 21.19
C CYS A 45 -8.63 -10.73 19.82
N VAL A 46 -9.05 -9.94 18.82
CA VAL A 46 -8.39 -9.87 17.50
C VAL A 46 -6.98 -9.30 17.65
N PHE A 47 -6.84 -8.19 18.36
CA PHE A 47 -5.54 -7.57 18.68
C PHE A 47 -4.58 -8.54 19.37
N GLU A 48 -5.03 -9.27 20.39
CA GLU A 48 -4.19 -10.24 21.11
C GLU A 48 -3.73 -11.38 20.19
N LYS A 49 -4.59 -11.88 19.28
CA LYS A 49 -4.22 -12.90 18.29
C LYS A 49 -3.20 -12.37 17.28
N ASN A 50 -3.40 -11.15 16.77
CA ASN A 50 -2.48 -10.51 15.84
C ASN A 50 -1.12 -10.25 16.51
N GLN A 51 -1.12 -9.82 17.77
CA GLN A 51 0.09 -9.62 18.55
C GLN A 51 0.86 -10.93 18.73
N GLN A 52 0.16 -12.04 18.99
CA GLN A 52 0.78 -13.36 19.08
C GLN A 52 1.42 -13.76 17.75
N PHE A 53 0.71 -13.60 16.63
CA PHE A 53 1.26 -13.88 15.29
C PHE A 53 2.53 -13.07 15.01
N ILE A 54 2.52 -11.77 15.32
CA ILE A 54 3.69 -10.89 15.16
C ILE A 54 4.88 -11.40 15.98
N ASN A 55 4.65 -11.79 17.24
CA ASN A 55 5.70 -12.28 18.12
C ASN A 55 6.30 -13.59 17.57
N ASP A 56 5.45 -14.57 17.24
CA ASP A 56 5.88 -15.87 16.70
C ASP A 56 6.63 -15.73 15.37
N PHE A 57 6.24 -14.77 14.54
CA PHE A 57 6.93 -14.46 13.29
C PHE A 57 8.30 -13.82 13.55
N ASN A 58 8.37 -12.84 14.46
CA ASN A 58 9.61 -12.13 14.76
C ASN A 58 10.65 -13.02 15.44
N GLU A 59 10.25 -14.06 16.18
CA GLU A 59 11.20 -15.07 16.65
C GLU A 59 11.92 -15.79 15.49
N LYS A 60 11.25 -15.99 14.33
CA LYS A 60 11.89 -16.54 13.13
C LYS A 60 12.86 -15.53 12.51
N PHE A 61 12.49 -14.25 12.51
CA PHE A 61 13.35 -13.16 12.03
C PHE A 61 14.63 -13.05 12.87
N GLU A 62 14.52 -13.10 14.19
CA GLU A 62 15.67 -13.08 15.10
C GLU A 62 16.61 -14.28 14.92
N ARG A 63 16.07 -15.44 14.51
CA ARG A 63 16.86 -16.62 14.14
C ARG A 63 17.41 -16.58 12.70
N GLY A 64 17.09 -15.54 11.92
CA GLY A 64 17.52 -15.41 10.52
C GLY A 64 16.82 -16.37 9.55
N GLU A 65 15.68 -16.94 9.94
CA GLU A 65 14.89 -17.86 9.09
C GLU A 65 14.06 -17.11 8.03
N VAL A 66 13.76 -15.84 8.29
CA VAL A 66 13.04 -14.92 7.39
C VAL A 66 13.77 -13.59 7.32
N THR A 67 13.47 -12.79 6.30
CA THR A 67 14.24 -11.61 5.89
C THR A 67 13.60 -10.27 6.27
N TYR A 68 12.47 -10.31 6.96
CA TYR A 68 11.72 -9.13 7.36
C TYR A 68 11.09 -9.34 8.74
N SER A 69 10.67 -8.24 9.35
CA SER A 69 10.00 -8.23 10.64
C SER A 69 8.58 -7.68 10.51
N LEU A 70 7.75 -8.00 11.50
CA LEU A 70 6.40 -7.49 11.65
C LEU A 70 6.31 -6.55 12.86
N LYS A 71 5.35 -5.62 12.83
CA LYS A 71 5.02 -4.76 13.96
C LYS A 71 3.51 -4.56 14.06
N MET A 72 3.05 -4.35 15.28
CA MET A 72 1.70 -3.86 15.50
C MET A 72 1.56 -2.48 14.86
N ASN A 73 0.52 -2.30 14.07
CA ASN A 73 0.21 -1.05 13.37
C ASN A 73 -1.30 -0.74 13.50
N GLN A 74 -1.79 0.28 12.82
CA GLN A 74 -3.20 0.70 12.93
C GLN A 74 -4.23 -0.38 12.58
N PHE A 75 -3.85 -1.47 11.92
CA PHE A 75 -4.73 -2.59 11.59
C PHE A 75 -4.75 -3.69 12.65
N GLY A 76 -4.17 -3.44 13.83
CA GLY A 76 -4.03 -4.40 14.92
C GLY A 76 -5.33 -5.03 15.39
N ASP A 77 -6.43 -4.28 15.39
CA ASP A 77 -7.76 -4.72 15.80
C ASP A 77 -8.63 -5.25 14.65
N MET A 78 -8.05 -5.41 13.47
CA MET A 78 -8.72 -5.95 12.28
C MET A 78 -8.31 -7.40 12.04
N THR A 79 -9.29 -8.23 11.69
CA THR A 79 -9.03 -9.55 11.13
C THR A 79 -8.42 -9.42 9.74
N ASN A 80 -7.75 -10.48 9.26
CA ASN A 80 -7.22 -10.50 7.90
C ASN A 80 -8.33 -10.36 6.84
N GLU A 81 -9.52 -10.90 7.11
CA GLU A 81 -10.69 -10.74 6.24
C GLU A 81 -11.14 -9.28 6.13
N GLU A 82 -11.28 -8.59 7.28
CA GLU A 82 -11.62 -7.16 7.30
C GLU A 82 -10.53 -6.31 6.63
N PHE A 83 -9.27 -6.66 6.84
CA PHE A 83 -8.14 -5.99 6.19
C PHE A 83 -8.18 -6.18 4.67
N ASN A 84 -8.45 -7.40 4.22
CA ASN A 84 -8.55 -7.73 2.80
C ASN A 84 -9.73 -7.03 2.11
N ALA A 85 -10.79 -6.69 2.85
CA ALA A 85 -11.90 -5.91 2.33
C ALA A 85 -11.57 -4.43 2.06
N MET A 86 -10.46 -3.90 2.58
CA MET A 86 -10.03 -2.51 2.33
C MET A 86 -9.22 -2.33 1.04
N LYS A 87 -8.88 -3.43 0.37
CA LYS A 87 -8.06 -3.43 -0.84
C LYS A 87 -8.91 -3.14 -2.07
N GLY A 88 -8.25 -2.73 -3.16
CA GLY A 88 -8.95 -2.17 -4.32
C GLY A 88 -8.18 -2.30 -5.61
N SER A 89 -7.96 -3.53 -6.08
CA SER A 89 -7.44 -3.79 -7.42
C SER A 89 -8.41 -4.61 -8.24
N ARG A 90 -8.53 -4.28 -9.52
CA ARG A 90 -9.24 -5.07 -10.52
C ARG A 90 -8.39 -5.18 -11.76
N ARG A 91 -7.88 -6.39 -12.03
CA ARG A 91 -7.13 -6.67 -13.26
C ARG A 91 -8.06 -6.59 -14.47
N THR A 92 -7.75 -5.73 -15.42
CA THR A 92 -8.47 -5.71 -16.71
C THR A 92 -7.76 -6.62 -17.72
N PRO A 93 -8.39 -7.67 -18.26
CA PRO A 93 -7.75 -8.54 -19.24
C PRO A 93 -7.58 -7.81 -20.59
N ARG A 94 -6.36 -7.53 -21.05
CA ARG A 94 -6.10 -6.92 -22.37
C ARG A 94 -4.76 -7.32 -22.99
N TYR A 95 -4.65 -7.09 -24.30
CA TYR A 95 -3.47 -7.38 -25.12
C TYR A 95 -2.34 -6.37 -24.89
N VAL A 96 -1.13 -6.90 -24.75
CA VAL A 96 0.11 -6.18 -24.47
C VAL A 96 0.61 -5.46 -25.74
N LEU A 97 0.93 -4.16 -25.63
CA LEU A 97 1.89 -3.53 -26.53
C LEU A 97 3.27 -3.73 -25.90
N SER A 98 3.98 -4.76 -26.38
CA SER A 98 5.32 -5.10 -25.92
C SER A 98 6.28 -3.95 -26.26
N MET A 99 6.93 -3.41 -25.23
CA MET A 99 8.20 -2.75 -25.44
C MET A 99 9.24 -3.81 -25.75
N LYS A 100 9.96 -3.65 -26.86
CA LYS A 100 11.18 -4.42 -27.08
C LYS A 100 12.20 -4.01 -26.04
N GLU A 101 12.77 -5.00 -25.35
CA GLU A 101 13.98 -4.82 -24.55
C GLU A 101 15.05 -4.12 -25.41
N ARG A 102 15.62 -3.05 -24.88
CA ARG A 102 16.88 -2.50 -25.40
C ARG A 102 18.02 -3.24 -24.70
N GLU A 103 18.80 -4.01 -25.47
CA GLU A 103 20.02 -4.65 -24.99
C GLU A 103 21.07 -3.61 -24.51
N ASP A 104 21.80 -4.00 -23.46
CA ASP A 104 23.11 -3.51 -23.04
C ASP A 104 23.27 -2.01 -22.75
N SER A 105 22.52 -1.50 -21.78
CA SER A 105 22.96 -0.36 -20.98
C SER A 105 23.38 -0.85 -19.59
N PRO A 106 24.50 -0.38 -19.01
CA PRO A 106 24.84 -0.68 -17.62
C PRO A 106 23.65 -0.41 -16.72
N GLN A 107 23.09 -1.45 -16.10
CA GLN A 107 22.05 -1.27 -15.10
C GLN A 107 22.64 -0.46 -13.96
N ALA A 108 22.02 0.68 -13.63
CA ALA A 108 22.26 1.31 -12.35
C ALA A 108 22.00 0.25 -11.28
N ALA A 109 22.95 0.05 -10.37
CA ALA A 109 22.84 -1.00 -9.36
C ALA A 109 21.61 -0.79 -8.47
N GLU A 110 21.22 0.47 -8.25
CA GLU A 110 20.09 0.88 -7.44
C GLU A 110 19.45 2.13 -8.06
N VAL A 111 18.13 2.25 -7.91
CA VAL A 111 17.34 3.42 -8.29
C VAL A 111 16.38 3.72 -7.16
N ASP A 112 16.33 4.97 -6.71
CA ASP A 112 15.32 5.46 -5.77
C ASP A 112 14.76 6.80 -6.25
N TRP A 113 13.56 6.78 -6.82
CA TRP A 113 12.91 7.97 -7.34
C TRP A 113 12.49 8.97 -6.25
N ARG A 114 12.51 8.57 -4.97
CA ARG A 114 12.31 9.47 -3.83
C ARG A 114 13.47 10.45 -3.71
N GLU A 115 14.70 9.96 -3.85
CA GLU A 115 15.92 10.78 -3.78
C GLU A 115 16.02 11.76 -4.97
N ALA A 116 15.46 11.36 -6.12
CA ALA A 116 15.35 12.22 -7.29
C ALA A 116 14.23 13.27 -7.19
N GLY A 117 13.36 13.19 -6.18
CA GLY A 117 12.22 14.11 -6.00
C GLY A 117 11.01 13.81 -6.89
N ALA A 118 10.88 12.60 -7.43
CA ALA A 118 9.81 12.21 -8.35
C ALA A 118 8.60 11.53 -7.66
N VAL A 119 8.55 11.56 -6.32
CA VAL A 119 7.56 10.81 -5.53
C VAL A 119 6.95 11.71 -4.47
N ASN A 120 5.64 11.96 -4.56
CA ASN A 120 4.90 12.70 -3.54
C ASN A 120 4.88 11.95 -2.19
N PRO A 121 4.54 12.61 -1.07
CA PRO A 121 4.35 11.96 0.22
C PRO A 121 3.38 10.76 0.19
N VAL A 122 3.55 9.83 1.13
CA VAL A 122 2.59 8.75 1.37
C VAL A 122 1.28 9.34 1.87
N ILE A 123 0.17 8.79 1.36
CA ILE A 123 -1.19 9.14 1.73
C ILE A 123 -1.84 7.98 2.49
N ASP A 124 -3.07 8.19 3.00
CA ASP A 124 -3.91 7.14 3.57
C ASP A 124 -5.26 7.09 2.84
N GLN A 125 -5.55 5.98 2.15
CA GLN A 125 -6.80 5.74 1.42
C GLN A 125 -7.98 5.40 2.34
N GLY A 126 -7.71 5.09 3.61
CA GLY A 126 -8.72 4.57 4.53
C GLY A 126 -9.34 3.26 4.04
N GLN A 127 -10.66 3.14 4.17
CA GLN A 127 -11.41 1.90 3.89
C GLN A 127 -12.07 1.89 2.50
N LEU A 128 -11.69 2.81 1.60
CA LEU A 128 -12.40 3.03 0.35
C LEU A 128 -12.18 1.95 -0.71
N GLY A 129 -11.18 1.05 -0.57
CA GLY A 129 -10.85 0.10 -1.63
C GLY A 129 -10.43 0.79 -2.92
N ALA A 130 -9.65 1.88 -2.79
CA ALA A 130 -9.34 2.81 -3.88
C ALA A 130 -7.87 2.77 -4.31
N SER A 131 -7.11 1.73 -3.97
CA SER A 131 -5.66 1.65 -4.20
C SER A 131 -5.25 1.92 -5.65
N TRP A 132 -6.08 1.50 -6.61
CA TRP A 132 -5.88 1.76 -8.04
C TRP A 132 -5.76 3.26 -8.38
N THR A 133 -6.48 4.15 -7.69
CA THR A 133 -6.41 5.60 -7.93
C THR A 133 -5.06 6.18 -7.50
N PHE A 134 -4.54 5.71 -6.37
CA PHE A 134 -3.25 6.13 -5.83
C PHE A 134 -2.09 5.58 -6.65
N SER A 135 -2.19 4.32 -7.09
CA SER A 135 -1.21 3.73 -7.99
C SER A 135 -1.17 4.48 -9.33
N ALA A 136 -2.32 4.78 -9.93
CA ALA A 136 -2.41 5.49 -11.21
C ALA A 136 -1.91 6.94 -11.12
N THR A 137 -2.40 7.71 -10.15
CA THR A 137 -1.94 9.10 -9.95
C THR A 137 -0.46 9.15 -9.63
N GLY A 138 0.06 8.25 -8.79
CA GLY A 138 1.49 8.19 -8.48
C GLY A 138 2.38 7.95 -9.71
N ALA A 139 1.94 7.11 -10.66
CA ALA A 139 2.66 6.91 -11.91
C ALA A 139 2.56 8.14 -12.83
N LEU A 140 1.37 8.77 -12.94
CA LEU A 140 1.18 10.02 -13.69
C LEU A 140 2.04 11.17 -13.13
N GLU A 141 2.11 11.32 -11.80
CA GLU A 141 2.95 12.29 -11.10
C GLU A 141 4.44 12.06 -11.42
N GLY A 142 4.88 10.79 -11.36
CA GLY A 142 6.24 10.40 -11.70
C GLY A 142 6.60 10.69 -13.17
N GLN A 143 5.71 10.36 -14.11
CA GLN A 143 5.91 10.64 -15.54
C GLN A 143 5.89 12.13 -15.86
N HIS A 144 5.03 12.89 -15.20
CA HIS A 144 5.06 14.34 -15.31
C HIS A 144 6.42 14.89 -14.83
N PHE A 145 6.90 14.44 -13.66
CA PHE A 145 8.18 14.86 -13.11
C PHE A 145 9.36 14.52 -14.04
N THR A 146 9.44 13.30 -14.57
CA THR A 146 10.57 12.92 -15.44
C THR A 146 10.62 13.72 -16.75
N LYS A 147 9.47 14.24 -17.21
CA LYS A 147 9.35 15.10 -18.39
C LYS A 147 9.61 16.57 -18.12
N THR A 148 9.15 17.11 -16.99
CA THR A 148 9.14 18.56 -16.74
C THR A 148 10.11 19.02 -15.66
N GLY A 149 10.56 18.10 -14.79
CA GLY A 149 11.32 18.40 -13.58
C GLY A 149 10.48 18.99 -12.45
N ASN A 150 9.16 19.06 -12.60
CA ASN A 150 8.24 19.60 -11.59
C ASN A 150 7.39 18.48 -10.98
N LEU A 151 7.36 18.35 -9.66
CA LEU A 151 6.51 17.37 -9.00
C LEU A 151 5.17 18.03 -8.64
N LEU A 152 4.10 17.54 -9.25
CA LEU A 152 2.73 17.94 -8.95
C LEU A 152 2.06 16.86 -8.10
N LYS A 153 1.05 17.24 -7.31
CA LYS A 153 0.13 16.28 -6.68
C LYS A 153 -1.16 16.23 -7.49
N LEU A 154 -1.51 15.06 -8.03
CA LEU A 154 -2.73 14.86 -8.82
C LEU A 154 -3.88 14.37 -7.95
N SER A 155 -5.12 14.61 -8.40
CA SER A 155 -6.32 14.29 -7.62
C SER A 155 -6.76 12.84 -7.78
N GLU A 156 -6.59 12.04 -6.72
CA GLU A 156 -7.20 10.71 -6.65
C GLU A 156 -8.73 10.78 -6.56
N GLN A 157 -9.24 11.83 -5.90
CA GLN A 157 -10.68 12.06 -5.78
C GLN A 157 -11.37 12.25 -7.13
N GLN A 158 -10.72 12.91 -8.10
CA GLN A 158 -11.28 13.02 -9.44
C GLN A 158 -11.50 11.64 -10.06
N LEU A 159 -10.54 10.72 -9.91
CA LEU A 159 -10.70 9.36 -10.43
C LEU A 159 -11.85 8.64 -9.73
N LEU A 160 -12.02 8.81 -8.42
CA LEU A 160 -13.14 8.23 -7.66
C LEU A 160 -14.50 8.80 -8.09
N ASP A 161 -14.60 10.12 -8.24
CA ASP A 161 -15.90 10.77 -8.49
C ASP A 161 -16.32 10.72 -9.97
N CYS A 162 -15.35 10.69 -10.89
CA CYS A 162 -15.61 10.84 -12.33
C CYS A 162 -15.56 9.52 -13.10
N MET A 163 -14.94 8.47 -12.55
CA MET A 163 -14.99 7.15 -13.15
C MET A 163 -16.11 6.34 -12.52
N ASP A 164 -16.78 5.51 -13.33
CA ASP A 164 -17.72 4.55 -12.80
C ASP A 164 -16.95 3.45 -12.02
N ASP A 165 -17.29 3.29 -10.74
CA ASP A 165 -16.70 2.34 -9.79
C ASP A 165 -16.66 0.90 -10.31
N TYR A 166 -17.53 0.52 -11.25
CA TYR A 166 -17.47 -0.80 -11.89
C TYR A 166 -16.16 -1.03 -12.67
N PHE A 167 -15.46 0.04 -13.06
CA PHE A 167 -14.26 0.01 -13.90
C PHE A 167 -12.97 0.38 -13.17
N GLY A 168 -12.98 0.55 -11.84
CA GLY A 168 -11.80 0.95 -11.06
C GLY A 168 -10.59 0.03 -11.28
N SER A 169 -9.59 0.53 -12.01
CA SER A 169 -8.30 -0.11 -12.29
C SER A 169 -7.31 0.95 -12.76
N VAL A 170 -6.01 0.70 -12.59
CA VAL A 170 -4.95 1.62 -13.02
C VAL A 170 -5.05 1.94 -14.51
N ILE A 171 -5.27 0.93 -15.36
CA ILE A 171 -5.34 1.14 -16.82
C ILE A 171 -6.55 1.97 -17.22
N ASN A 172 -7.72 1.68 -16.65
CA ASN A 172 -8.90 2.49 -16.96
C ASN A 172 -8.73 3.92 -16.45
N ALA A 173 -7.95 4.15 -15.39
CA ALA A 173 -7.59 5.51 -14.96
C ALA A 173 -6.76 6.23 -16.02
N PHE A 174 -5.73 5.58 -16.59
CA PHE A 174 -4.94 6.17 -17.67
C PHE A 174 -5.78 6.48 -18.91
N ILE A 175 -6.67 5.55 -19.31
CA ILE A 175 -7.61 5.75 -20.42
C ILE A 175 -8.56 6.91 -20.12
N TYR A 176 -9.09 6.99 -18.89
CA TYR A 176 -9.95 8.09 -18.48
C TYR A 176 -9.22 9.43 -18.62
N VAL A 177 -8.00 9.56 -18.09
CA VAL A 177 -7.23 10.82 -18.18
C VAL A 177 -6.93 11.19 -19.63
N GLU A 178 -6.65 10.21 -20.49
CA GLU A 178 -6.45 10.42 -21.93
C GLU A 178 -7.73 10.95 -22.61
N VAL A 179 -8.87 10.29 -22.42
CA VAL A 179 -10.15 10.66 -23.06
C VAL A 179 -10.74 11.95 -22.47
N ASN A 180 -10.58 12.16 -21.16
CA ASN A 180 -11.05 13.35 -20.45
C ASN A 180 -10.25 14.62 -20.81
N GLY A 181 -9.06 14.44 -21.40
CA GLY A 181 -8.15 15.54 -21.77
C GLY A 181 -7.27 16.04 -20.63
N GLY A 182 -7.25 15.33 -19.49
CA GLY A 182 -6.43 15.68 -18.34
C GLY A 182 -7.00 15.27 -17.00
N ILE A 183 -6.20 15.52 -15.96
CA ILE A 183 -6.54 15.33 -14.55
C ILE A 183 -6.12 16.57 -13.75
N ASN A 184 -6.97 17.00 -12.82
CA ASN A 184 -6.73 18.14 -11.94
C ASN A 184 -5.68 17.82 -10.88
N THR A 185 -5.12 18.87 -10.29
CA THR A 185 -4.27 18.76 -9.11
C THR A 185 -5.10 18.44 -7.87
N ALA A 186 -4.48 17.88 -6.84
CA ALA A 186 -5.14 17.67 -5.55
C ALA A 186 -5.52 19.00 -4.85
N ASP A 187 -4.86 20.10 -5.18
CA ASP A 187 -5.19 21.42 -4.62
C ASP A 187 -6.52 21.96 -5.19
N THR A 188 -6.76 21.72 -6.47
CA THR A 188 -7.96 22.20 -7.19
C THR A 188 -9.12 21.20 -7.10
N TYR A 189 -8.82 19.92 -6.92
CA TYR A 189 -9.78 18.85 -6.67
C TYR A 189 -9.37 18.03 -5.43
N PRO A 190 -9.60 18.56 -4.21
CA PRO A 190 -9.20 17.90 -2.98
C PRO A 190 -10.07 16.70 -2.63
N ASN A 191 -9.46 15.78 -1.85
CA ASN A 191 -10.14 14.62 -1.27
C ASN A 191 -11.32 15.04 -0.41
N GLY A 192 -12.41 14.29 -0.52
CA GLY A 192 -13.66 14.59 0.18
C GLY A 192 -14.61 13.40 0.17
N PRO A 193 -15.83 13.57 0.70
CA PRO A 193 -16.86 12.56 0.55
C PRO A 193 -17.13 12.34 -0.94
N SER A 194 -17.05 11.10 -1.41
CA SER A 194 -17.55 10.77 -2.74
C SER A 194 -19.07 10.71 -2.66
N ASP A 195 -19.73 11.81 -3.04
CA ASP A 195 -21.18 11.89 -3.19
C ASP A 195 -21.63 11.52 -4.62
N GLY A 196 -20.69 11.04 -5.43
CA GLY A 196 -20.89 10.68 -6.84
C GLY A 196 -20.86 11.86 -7.80
N THR A 197 -20.56 13.09 -7.34
CA THR A 197 -20.49 14.26 -8.21
C THR A 197 -19.08 14.44 -8.77
N CYS A 198 -18.91 14.21 -10.07
CA CYS A 198 -17.68 14.60 -10.77
C CYS A 198 -17.55 16.12 -10.85
N ARG A 199 -16.45 16.67 -10.29
CA ARG A 199 -16.15 18.12 -10.21
C ARG A 199 -14.96 18.53 -11.08
N TYR A 200 -14.71 17.81 -12.17
CA TYR A 200 -13.60 18.09 -13.06
C TYR A 200 -13.70 19.50 -13.66
N ASP A 201 -12.59 20.23 -13.66
CA ASP A 201 -12.45 21.57 -14.24
C ASP A 201 -11.36 21.56 -15.33
N ASP A 202 -11.73 21.82 -16.58
CA ASP A 202 -10.81 21.80 -17.72
C ASP A 202 -9.82 22.99 -17.74
N THR A 203 -9.99 23.95 -16.83
CA THR A 203 -9.06 25.09 -16.64
C THR A 203 -7.98 24.81 -15.60
N GLU A 204 -8.13 23.76 -14.78
CA GLU A 204 -7.24 23.43 -13.66
C GLU A 204 -6.45 22.13 -13.89
N ILE A 205 -6.11 21.82 -15.16
CA ILE A 205 -5.42 20.60 -15.56
C ILE A 205 -3.99 20.58 -14.98
N GLY A 206 -3.69 19.57 -14.16
CA GLY A 206 -2.35 19.31 -13.64
C GLY A 206 -1.50 18.48 -14.58
N ALA A 207 -2.06 17.41 -15.16
CA ALA A 207 -1.35 16.54 -16.09
C ALA A 207 -2.27 15.96 -17.16
N THR A 208 -1.66 15.52 -18.27
CA THR A 208 -2.32 14.84 -19.38
C THR A 208 -1.72 13.44 -19.58
N CYS A 209 -2.49 12.57 -20.23
CA CYS A 209 -2.09 11.21 -20.61
C CYS A 209 -2.34 11.04 -22.12
N ASN A 210 -1.37 10.50 -22.85
CA ASN A 210 -1.39 10.28 -24.30
C ASN A 210 -1.37 8.78 -24.64
N GLY A 211 -1.71 7.93 -23.67
CA GLY A 211 -1.66 6.48 -23.76
C GLY A 211 -0.97 5.86 -22.56
N TYR A 212 -0.74 4.55 -22.61
CA TYR A 212 -0.10 3.80 -21.53
C TYR A 212 0.68 2.61 -22.10
N VAL A 213 1.59 2.09 -21.30
CA VAL A 213 2.36 0.89 -21.59
C VAL A 213 2.04 -0.19 -20.57
N LEU A 214 1.82 -1.41 -21.07
CA LEU A 214 1.75 -2.62 -20.27
C LEU A 214 3.12 -3.30 -20.28
N ILE A 215 3.68 -3.54 -19.10
CA ILE A 215 4.90 -4.32 -18.96
C ILE A 215 4.55 -5.78 -19.16
N GLU A 216 5.47 -6.55 -19.76
CA GLU A 216 5.26 -7.98 -19.99
C GLU A 216 4.99 -8.70 -18.67
N SER A 217 3.81 -9.34 -18.58
CA SER A 217 3.34 -10.00 -17.37
C SER A 217 4.36 -11.02 -16.85
N GLY A 218 4.78 -10.85 -15.60
CA GLY A 218 5.74 -11.71 -14.91
C GLY A 218 7.21 -11.41 -15.21
N SER A 219 7.50 -10.47 -16.11
CA SER A 219 8.87 -10.11 -16.46
C SER A 219 9.46 -9.09 -15.48
N GLU A 220 10.14 -9.58 -14.45
CA GLU A 220 10.88 -8.73 -13.50
C GLU A 220 12.00 -7.92 -14.20
N SER A 221 12.59 -8.44 -15.29
CA SER A 221 13.60 -7.73 -16.09
C SER A 221 13.00 -6.54 -16.85
N ALA A 222 11.80 -6.70 -17.42
CA ALA A 222 11.09 -5.62 -18.09
C ALA A 222 10.65 -4.55 -17.08
N LEU A 223 10.13 -4.97 -15.91
CA LEU A 223 9.80 -4.05 -14.82
C LEU A 223 11.03 -3.26 -14.34
N HIS A 224 12.17 -3.93 -14.17
CA HIS A 224 13.42 -3.29 -13.77
C HIS A 224 13.85 -2.22 -14.77
N THR A 225 13.78 -2.56 -16.06
CA THR A 225 14.12 -1.64 -17.16
C THR A 225 13.19 -0.43 -17.17
N ALA A 226 11.88 -0.65 -17.00
CA ALA A 226 10.91 0.44 -16.93
C ALA A 226 11.20 1.37 -15.74
N ILE A 227 11.41 0.83 -14.53
CA ILE A 227 11.72 1.66 -13.36
C ILE A 227 12.98 2.50 -13.59
N ARG A 228 14.02 1.94 -14.22
CA ARG A 228 15.26 2.65 -14.52
C ARG A 228 15.07 3.78 -15.55
N ASP A 229 14.42 3.47 -16.67
CA ASP A 229 14.42 4.32 -17.85
C ASP A 229 13.24 5.29 -17.92
N VAL A 230 12.16 4.97 -17.20
CA VAL A 230 10.86 5.65 -17.36
C VAL A 230 10.47 6.43 -16.10
N GLY A 231 10.62 5.86 -14.90
CA GLY A 231 10.16 6.50 -13.67
C GLY A 231 9.46 5.53 -12.71
N PRO A 232 8.71 6.04 -11.73
CA PRO A 232 7.78 5.26 -10.93
C PRO A 232 6.74 4.52 -11.80
N ILE A 233 6.47 3.26 -11.48
CA ILE A 233 5.59 2.35 -12.24
C ILE A 233 4.47 1.83 -11.34
N SER A 234 3.23 1.85 -11.83
CA SER A 234 2.10 1.21 -11.15
C SER A 234 2.25 -0.31 -11.21
N VAL A 235 2.08 -0.98 -10.06
CA VAL A 235 2.18 -2.45 -9.95
C VAL A 235 1.02 -2.99 -9.14
N GLY A 236 0.45 -4.12 -9.56
CA GLY A 236 -0.44 -4.92 -8.75
C GLY A 236 0.30 -6.03 -7.99
N ILE A 237 -0.13 -6.32 -6.76
CA ILE A 237 0.40 -7.42 -5.93
C ILE A 237 -0.72 -8.24 -5.27
N ASP A 238 -0.36 -9.44 -4.80
CA ASP A 238 -1.09 -10.15 -3.75
C ASP A 238 -0.69 -9.59 -2.36
N ALA A 239 -1.63 -8.88 -1.73
CA ALA A 239 -1.50 -8.33 -0.39
C ALA A 239 -2.39 -9.06 0.63
N SER A 240 -2.85 -10.27 0.33
CA SER A 240 -3.82 -11.03 1.15
C SER A 240 -3.30 -11.53 2.48
N GLN A 241 -1.98 -11.63 2.63
CA GLN A 241 -1.35 -12.35 3.72
C GLN A 241 -1.28 -11.50 5.00
N LEU A 242 -1.42 -12.16 6.16
CA LEU A 242 -1.33 -11.50 7.47
C LEU A 242 0.07 -10.90 7.71
N SER A 243 1.10 -11.50 7.11
CA SER A 243 2.46 -10.97 7.10
C SER A 243 2.56 -9.63 6.35
N PHE A 244 1.81 -9.43 5.27
CA PHE A 244 1.71 -8.14 4.58
C PHE A 244 1.01 -7.09 5.44
N GLN A 245 -0.11 -7.46 6.08
CA GLN A 245 -0.87 -6.59 6.97
C GLN A 245 -0.01 -5.94 8.05
N PHE A 246 0.94 -6.69 8.62
CA PHE A 246 1.80 -6.24 9.71
C PHE A 246 3.25 -5.98 9.33
N TYR A 247 3.56 -5.92 8.03
CA TYR A 247 4.92 -5.64 7.57
C TYR A 247 5.50 -4.40 8.26
N SER A 248 6.73 -4.54 8.76
CA SER A 248 7.45 -3.46 9.45
C SER A 248 8.66 -3.00 8.66
N SER A 249 9.60 -3.91 8.40
CA SER A 249 10.88 -3.60 7.77
C SER A 249 11.58 -4.85 7.25
N GLY A 250 12.54 -4.65 6.35
CA GLY A 250 13.32 -5.72 5.71
C GLY A 250 12.74 -6.13 4.36
N VAL A 251 13.35 -7.13 3.70
CA VAL A 251 12.91 -7.57 2.37
C VAL A 251 11.78 -8.58 2.55
N TYR A 252 10.56 -8.15 2.20
CA TYR A 252 9.36 -8.96 2.26
C TYR A 252 9.38 -10.06 1.20
N TYR A 253 9.31 -11.30 1.67
CA TYR A 253 9.12 -12.49 0.84
C TYR A 253 8.05 -13.35 1.49
N GLU A 254 7.01 -13.71 0.75
CA GLU A 254 5.94 -14.55 1.27
C GLU A 254 5.71 -15.73 0.34
N SER A 255 5.92 -16.93 0.85
CA SER A 255 5.75 -18.17 0.08
C SER A 255 4.30 -18.47 -0.26
N ALA A 256 3.36 -17.96 0.54
CA ALA A 256 1.92 -18.13 0.33
C ALA A 256 1.32 -17.13 -0.67
N CYS A 257 2.09 -16.11 -1.07
CA CYS A 257 1.66 -15.14 -2.07
C CYS A 257 1.39 -15.81 -3.42
N SER A 258 0.32 -15.40 -4.07
CA SER A 258 0.03 -15.73 -5.46
C SER A 258 0.75 -14.78 -6.40
N SER A 259 1.25 -15.31 -7.53
CA SER A 259 1.69 -14.49 -8.67
C SER A 259 0.53 -14.03 -9.57
N ASP A 260 -0.67 -14.57 -9.37
CA ASP A 260 -1.81 -14.41 -10.29
C ASP A 260 -3.02 -13.72 -9.64
N LEU A 261 -3.25 -13.93 -8.35
CA LEU A 261 -4.36 -13.36 -7.58
C LEU A 261 -3.98 -11.99 -7.02
N ILE A 262 -3.91 -11.02 -7.93
CA ILE A 262 -3.64 -9.62 -7.63
C ILE A 262 -4.87 -8.98 -6.98
N ASP A 263 -4.67 -8.32 -5.84
CA ASP A 263 -5.75 -7.70 -5.07
C ASP A 263 -5.45 -6.30 -4.51
N HIS A 264 -4.23 -5.80 -4.68
CA HIS A 264 -3.82 -4.46 -4.23
C HIS A 264 -2.88 -3.78 -5.23
N ASP A 265 -3.19 -2.53 -5.58
CA ASP A 265 -2.37 -1.73 -6.49
C ASP A 265 -1.47 -0.78 -5.70
N MET A 266 -0.19 -0.76 -6.05
CA MET A 266 0.83 0.06 -5.40
C MET A 266 1.69 0.76 -6.45
N LEU A 267 2.68 1.55 -6.00
CA LEU A 267 3.60 2.25 -6.89
C LEU A 267 5.03 1.78 -6.61
N ASN A 268 5.65 1.10 -7.56
CA ASN A 268 7.07 0.79 -7.50
C ASN A 268 7.87 2.05 -7.84
N VAL A 269 8.72 2.49 -6.92
CA VAL A 269 9.49 3.74 -7.01
C VAL A 269 10.99 3.50 -7.06
N GLY A 270 11.43 2.25 -7.17
CA GLY A 270 12.85 1.95 -7.13
C GLY A 270 13.18 0.49 -6.90
N TYR A 271 14.47 0.22 -6.84
CA TYR A 271 15.02 -1.10 -6.51
C TYR A 271 16.42 -0.94 -5.96
N GLY A 272 16.87 -1.96 -5.24
CA GLY A 272 18.25 -2.07 -4.80
C GLY A 272 18.63 -3.48 -4.42
N THR A 273 19.74 -3.59 -3.70
CA THR A 273 20.24 -4.87 -3.17
C THR A 273 20.84 -4.63 -1.78
N GLU A 274 20.33 -5.33 -0.76
CA GLU A 274 20.85 -5.23 0.60
C GLU A 274 21.20 -6.63 1.11
N ASN A 275 22.42 -6.81 1.61
CA ASN A 275 22.90 -8.09 2.16
C ASN A 275 22.72 -9.28 1.19
N GLY A 276 22.89 -9.05 -0.11
CA GLY A 276 22.71 -10.06 -1.16
C GLY A 276 21.26 -10.38 -1.50
N GLN A 277 20.31 -9.57 -1.03
CA GLN A 277 18.89 -9.69 -1.34
C GLN A 277 18.46 -8.53 -2.23
N ASP A 278 18.04 -8.86 -3.44
CA ASP A 278 17.45 -7.90 -4.37
C ASP A 278 16.03 -7.54 -3.90
N TYR A 279 15.70 -6.25 -3.96
CA TYR A 279 14.37 -5.78 -3.61
C TYR A 279 13.86 -4.69 -4.54
N TRP A 280 12.54 -4.58 -4.60
CA TRP A 280 11.77 -3.45 -5.11
C TRP A 280 11.45 -2.50 -3.96
N ILE A 281 11.43 -1.19 -4.20
CA ILE A 281 10.96 -0.17 -3.26
C ILE A 281 9.55 0.20 -3.67
N VAL A 282 8.55 -0.17 -2.88
CA VAL A 282 7.14 -0.02 -3.26
C VAL A 282 6.42 0.89 -2.26
N LYS A 283 5.79 1.95 -2.78
CA LYS A 283 4.99 2.92 -2.03
C LYS A 283 3.57 2.38 -1.84
N ASN A 284 3.10 2.41 -0.59
CA ASN A 284 1.73 2.06 -0.23
C ASN A 284 0.84 3.30 -0.04
N SER A 285 -0.45 3.06 0.17
CA SER A 285 -1.52 4.04 0.35
C SER A 285 -2.24 3.88 1.69
N TRP A 286 -1.55 3.36 2.72
CA TRP A 286 -2.10 3.12 4.06
C TRP A 286 -1.44 3.97 5.16
N GLY A 287 -0.99 5.17 4.79
CA GLY A 287 -0.34 6.10 5.69
C GLY A 287 1.07 5.68 6.09
N THR A 288 1.78 6.62 6.71
CA THR A 288 3.18 6.43 7.13
C THR A 288 3.35 5.52 8.34
N GLY A 289 2.25 5.18 9.04
CA GLY A 289 2.26 4.25 10.18
C GLY A 289 2.48 2.79 9.78
N TRP A 290 2.19 2.44 8.53
CA TRP A 290 2.38 1.10 7.98
C TRP A 290 3.78 0.94 7.37
N GLY A 291 4.39 -0.24 7.52
CA GLY A 291 5.69 -0.56 6.90
C GLY A 291 6.83 0.40 7.25
N GLU A 292 7.71 0.60 6.27
CA GLU A 292 8.88 1.49 6.34
C GLU A 292 8.47 2.92 5.99
N SER A 293 7.75 3.59 6.91
CA SER A 293 7.18 4.93 6.70
C SER A 293 6.21 5.00 5.50
N GLY A 294 5.39 3.96 5.32
CA GLY A 294 4.45 3.83 4.21
C GLY A 294 4.99 3.12 2.98
N TYR A 295 6.22 2.60 3.05
CA TYR A 295 6.85 1.81 1.98
C TYR A 295 7.05 0.37 2.43
N ILE A 296 7.31 -0.49 1.44
CA ILE A 296 7.74 -1.87 1.62
C ILE A 296 8.87 -2.18 0.65
N ARG A 297 9.87 -2.92 1.13
CA ARG A 297 10.85 -3.56 0.27
C ARG A 297 10.38 -4.97 -0.08
N MET A 298 9.96 -5.19 -1.32
CA MET A 298 9.48 -6.51 -1.78
C MET A 298 10.59 -7.28 -2.46
N ALA A 299 10.65 -8.59 -2.28
CA ALA A 299 11.65 -9.44 -2.91
C ALA A 299 11.63 -9.29 -4.44
N ARG A 300 12.82 -9.08 -5.02
CA ARG A 300 13.05 -8.99 -6.47
C ARG A 300 13.89 -10.17 -6.95
N ASN A 301 13.70 -10.58 -8.20
CA ASN A 301 14.35 -11.74 -8.81
C ASN A 301 14.08 -13.04 -8.03
N ARG A 302 12.83 -13.19 -7.60
CA ARG A 302 12.38 -14.26 -6.68
C ARG A 302 11.08 -14.86 -7.18
N ASP A 303 11.10 -15.28 -8.44
CA ASP A 303 10.00 -15.92 -9.15
C ASP A 303 8.71 -15.07 -9.15
N ASN A 304 8.85 -13.75 -9.38
CA ASN A 304 7.73 -12.81 -9.39
C ASN A 304 6.88 -12.91 -8.10
N ASN A 305 7.55 -12.89 -6.94
CA ASN A 305 6.90 -13.05 -5.64
C ASN A 305 5.75 -12.04 -5.46
N CYS A 306 4.59 -12.52 -5.01
CA CYS A 306 3.35 -11.75 -4.90
C CYS A 306 2.86 -11.10 -6.20
N GLY A 307 3.38 -11.54 -7.35
CA GLY A 307 2.89 -11.10 -8.66
C GLY A 307 3.24 -9.66 -9.02
N ILE A 308 4.26 -9.06 -8.39
CA ILE A 308 4.61 -7.65 -8.58
C ILE A 308 4.85 -7.22 -10.03
N ALA A 309 5.26 -8.14 -10.90
CA ALA A 309 5.42 -7.90 -12.34
C ALA A 309 4.24 -8.42 -13.19
N SER A 310 3.19 -8.97 -12.60
CA SER A 310 2.04 -9.56 -13.31
C SER A 310 1.03 -8.52 -13.83
N ASP A 311 0.93 -7.38 -13.16
CA ASP A 311 0.04 -6.27 -13.55
C ASP A 311 0.77 -4.93 -13.39
N ALA A 312 1.86 -4.76 -14.14
CA ALA A 312 2.69 -3.59 -14.12
C ALA A 312 2.47 -2.69 -15.35
N SER A 313 2.30 -1.40 -15.13
CA SER A 313 1.99 -0.44 -16.20
C SER A 313 2.37 0.99 -15.85
N TYR A 314 2.47 1.83 -16.86
CA TYR A 314 2.74 3.26 -16.68
C TYR A 314 2.10 4.10 -17.79
N PRO A 315 1.75 5.37 -17.51
CA PRO A 315 1.16 6.27 -18.49
C PRO A 315 2.21 6.89 -19.40
N ILE A 316 1.81 7.37 -20.56
CA ILE A 316 2.65 8.15 -21.48
C ILE A 316 2.21 9.61 -21.37
N SER A 317 3.07 10.49 -20.87
CA SER A 317 2.78 11.93 -20.75
C SER A 317 3.17 12.75 -21.97
#